data_AF-X6NL69-F1
#
_entry.id   AF-X6NL69-F1
#
_cell.length_a   1.000
_cell.length_b   1.000
_cell.length_c   1.000
_cell.angle_alpha   90.00
_cell.angle_beta   90.00
_cell.angle_gamma   90.00
#
_symmetry.space_group_name_H-M   'P 1'
#
loop_
_entity.id
_entity.type
_entity.pdbx_description
1 polymer ?
#
loop_
_entity_poly.entity_id
_entity_poly.type
_entity_poly.pdbx_seq_one_letter_code
_entity_poly.pdbx_strand_id
1 'polypeptide(L)'
;KKQTAAELMQKIHEGAFPMGFVESFRNYVKKQESLVAEFRQSVVRKRQNLEEAAQAIQSHVEHHQKQVFICFFFFLANICKYMYMYTLLCIYTHDMIALQKYEKFNEDRQILQLNDRRLRLRQHKMCSQLIHIFPIGMKHEENNGTFRVHSYTIRSRELPGSVDKVMELIGTNKEEEMNIGLGHIAHLCMLLCRYLYIPLRHPIEYRGSRSYIIDCFIEAET
;
A
#
# COMPACT_ATOMS: atom_id res chain seq x y z
N LYS A 1 17.71 64.97 -76.34
CA LYS A 1 19.14 65.30 -76.54
C LYS A 1 19.67 65.85 -75.20
N LYS A 2 20.29 65.01 -74.38
CA LYS A 2 20.89 65.45 -73.10
C LYS A 2 22.18 66.18 -73.46
N GLN A 3 22.13 67.50 -73.57
CA GLN A 3 23.34 68.32 -73.57
C GLN A 3 23.99 68.16 -72.21
N THR A 4 25.24 67.73 -72.20
CA THR A 4 26.01 67.53 -70.98
C THR A 4 26.19 68.89 -70.32
N ALA A 5 26.05 69.02 -69.00
CA ALA A 5 26.18 70.30 -68.30
C ALA A 5 27.49 71.05 -68.64
N ALA A 6 28.52 70.31 -69.06
CA ALA A 6 29.77 70.82 -69.60
C ALA A 6 29.63 71.60 -70.92
N GLU A 7 28.75 71.18 -71.84
CA GLU A 7 28.50 71.87 -73.13
C GLU A 7 27.73 73.19 -72.95
N LEU A 8 26.88 73.26 -71.93
CA LEU A 8 26.16 74.49 -71.55
C LEU A 8 27.09 75.50 -70.86
N MET A 9 28.05 75.03 -70.05
CA MET A 9 29.07 75.88 -69.42
C MET A 9 30.05 76.47 -70.46
N GLN A 10 30.35 75.74 -71.54
CA GLN A 10 31.24 76.22 -72.60
C GLN A 10 30.63 77.39 -73.39
N LYS A 11 29.33 77.34 -73.71
CA LYS A 11 28.62 78.44 -74.39
C LYS A 11 28.42 79.71 -73.56
N ILE A 12 28.49 79.58 -72.23
CA ILE A 12 28.45 80.73 -71.31
C ILE A 12 29.78 81.50 -71.34
N HIS A 13 30.90 80.80 -71.60
CA HIS A 13 32.22 81.43 -71.65
C HIS A 13 32.47 82.23 -72.95
N GLU A 14 31.76 81.91 -74.03
CA GLU A 14 31.85 82.55 -75.34
C GLU A 14 31.00 83.84 -75.47
N GLY A 15 30.41 84.34 -74.37
CA GLY A 15 29.69 85.62 -74.36
C GLY A 15 28.32 85.64 -75.06
N ALA A 16 27.78 84.47 -75.43
CA ALA A 16 26.54 84.34 -76.19
C ALA A 16 25.24 84.54 -75.39
N PHE A 17 25.31 84.84 -74.09
CA PHE A 17 24.15 85.07 -73.24
C PHE A 17 24.26 86.38 -72.45
N PRO A 18 23.18 87.17 -72.33
CA PRO A 18 23.17 88.39 -71.52
C PRO A 18 23.51 88.04 -70.06
N MET A 19 24.40 88.81 -69.44
CA MET A 19 24.94 88.60 -68.08
C MET A 19 23.88 88.25 -67.01
N GLY A 20 22.67 88.84 -67.10
CA GLY A 20 21.56 88.54 -66.18
C GLY A 20 21.03 87.10 -66.24
N PHE A 21 21.17 86.40 -67.37
CA PHE A 21 20.73 85.00 -67.52
C PHE A 21 21.70 84.02 -66.85
N VAL A 22 23.01 84.27 -66.95
CA VAL A 22 24.06 83.43 -66.36
C VAL A 22 23.99 83.48 -64.84
N GLU A 23 23.73 84.66 -64.28
CA GLU A 23 23.64 84.86 -62.83
C GLU A 23 22.35 84.26 -62.25
N SER A 24 21.22 84.36 -62.97
CA SER A 24 19.96 83.71 -62.62
C SER A 24 20.07 82.18 -62.66
N PHE A 25 20.73 81.62 -63.69
CA PHE A 25 20.97 80.18 -63.79
C PHE A 25 21.91 79.68 -62.68
N ARG A 26 22.98 80.42 -62.35
CA ARG A 26 23.88 80.08 -61.24
C ARG A 26 23.16 80.11 -59.90
N ASN A 27 22.28 81.08 -59.66
CA ASN A 27 21.44 81.15 -58.46
C ASN A 27 20.43 80.00 -58.40
N TYR A 28 19.85 79.61 -59.54
CA TYR A 28 18.97 78.45 -59.63
C TYR A 28 19.71 77.15 -59.29
N VAL A 29 20.90 76.93 -59.86
CA VAL A 29 21.72 75.73 -59.57
C VAL A 29 22.13 75.68 -58.10
N LYS A 30 22.60 76.79 -57.52
CA LYS A 30 22.93 76.85 -56.08
C LYS A 30 21.71 76.56 -55.18
N LYS A 31 20.53 77.04 -55.57
CA LYS A 31 19.28 76.76 -54.85
C LYS A 31 18.88 75.28 -54.97
N GLN A 32 19.08 74.66 -56.13
CA GLN A 32 18.85 73.22 -56.30
C GLN A 32 19.86 72.39 -55.51
N GLU A 33 21.13 72.79 -55.46
CA GLU A 33 22.16 72.12 -54.65
C GLU A 33 21.87 72.24 -53.16
N SER A 34 21.40 73.40 -52.67
CA SER A 34 21.01 73.55 -51.27
C SER A 34 19.81 72.67 -50.92
N LEU A 35 18.79 72.62 -51.80
CA LEU A 35 17.62 71.75 -51.62
C LEU A 35 18.01 70.25 -51.62
N VAL A 36 18.92 69.84 -52.50
CA VAL A 36 19.43 68.46 -52.53
C VAL A 36 20.26 68.14 -51.29
N ALA A 37 21.06 69.10 -50.79
CA ALA A 37 21.82 68.92 -49.56
C ALA A 37 20.91 68.81 -48.32
N GLU A 38 19.90 69.67 -48.21
CA GLU A 38 18.88 69.60 -47.16
C GLU A 38 18.09 68.28 -47.22
N PHE A 39 17.70 67.84 -48.42
CA PHE A 39 17.02 66.57 -48.61
C PHE A 39 17.91 65.39 -48.19
N ARG A 40 19.20 65.38 -48.57
CA ARG A 40 20.16 64.36 -48.14
C ARG A 40 20.34 64.35 -46.62
N GLN A 41 20.46 65.51 -45.99
CA GLN A 41 20.54 65.59 -44.53
C GLN A 41 19.25 65.09 -43.86
N SER A 42 18.08 65.41 -44.41
CA SER A 42 16.79 64.91 -43.92
C SER A 42 16.69 63.39 -44.00
N VAL A 43 17.15 62.78 -45.11
CA VAL A 43 17.19 61.33 -45.29
C VAL A 43 18.16 60.66 -44.31
N VAL A 44 19.35 61.23 -44.11
CA VAL A 44 20.33 60.70 -43.13
C VAL A 44 19.78 60.78 -41.71
N ARG A 45 19.16 61.90 -41.32
CA ARG A 45 18.53 62.03 -39.99
C ARG A 45 17.37 61.04 -39.81
N LYS A 46 16.51 60.87 -40.82
CA LYS A 46 15.43 59.86 -40.75
C LYS A 46 15.98 58.45 -40.62
N ARG A 47 17.08 58.13 -41.30
CA ARG A 47 17.74 56.81 -41.19
C ARG A 47 18.35 56.59 -39.81
N GLN A 48 19.05 57.59 -39.25
CA GLN A 48 19.59 57.52 -37.90
C GLN A 48 18.49 57.35 -36.85
N ASN A 49 17.41 58.12 -36.93
CA ASN A 49 16.27 57.99 -36.02
C ASN A 49 15.59 56.61 -36.13
N LEU A 50 15.55 56.02 -37.33
CA LEU A 50 15.04 54.66 -37.55
C LEU A 50 15.95 53.59 -36.96
N GLU A 51 17.27 53.74 -37.10
CA GLU A 51 18.26 52.82 -36.52
C GLU A 51 18.26 52.91 -34.98
N GLU A 52 18.16 54.11 -34.41
CA GLU A 52 18.01 54.33 -32.95
C GLU A 52 16.70 53.73 -32.43
N ALA A 53 15.58 53.92 -33.13
CA ALA A 53 14.30 53.31 -32.77
C ALA A 53 14.35 51.78 -32.83
N ALA A 54 15.02 51.21 -33.84
CA ALA A 54 15.21 49.75 -33.95
C ALA A 54 16.05 49.20 -32.79
N GLN A 55 17.14 49.88 -32.40
CA GLN A 55 17.95 49.49 -31.25
C GLN A 55 17.19 49.60 -29.92
N ALA A 56 16.34 50.62 -29.76
CA ALA A 56 15.49 50.77 -28.57
C ALA A 56 14.46 49.64 -28.47
N ILE A 57 13.85 49.23 -29.58
CA ILE A 57 12.90 48.09 -29.60
C ILE A 57 13.61 46.78 -29.28
N GLN A 58 14.80 46.56 -29.85
CA GLN A 58 15.60 45.36 -29.59
C GLN A 58 15.93 45.22 -28.10
N SER A 59 16.42 46.30 -27.46
CA SER A 59 16.75 46.28 -26.03
C SER A 59 15.51 46.10 -25.13
N HIS A 60 14.37 46.67 -25.52
CA HIS A 60 13.10 46.48 -24.80
C HIS A 60 12.58 45.03 -24.90
N VAL A 61 12.73 44.39 -26.07
CA VAL A 61 12.37 42.98 -26.26
C VAL A 61 13.26 42.06 -25.43
N GLU A 62 14.57 42.29 -25.42
CA GLU A 62 15.50 41.51 -24.58
C GLU A 62 15.20 41.66 -23.08
N HIS A 63 14.88 42.88 -22.63
CA HIS A 63 14.51 43.13 -21.24
C HIS A 63 13.21 42.40 -20.86
N HIS A 64 12.19 42.44 -21.73
CA HIS A 64 10.95 41.68 -21.52
C HIS A 64 11.18 40.18 -21.51
N GLN A 65 11.99 39.64 -22.41
CA GLN A 65 12.33 38.21 -22.42
C GLN A 65 13.00 37.79 -21.11
N LYS A 66 13.97 38.57 -20.62
CA LYS A 66 14.62 38.31 -19.32
C LYS A 66 13.62 38.32 -18.16
N GLN A 67 12.69 39.28 -18.12
CA GLN A 67 11.65 39.32 -17.08
C GLN A 67 10.71 38.11 -17.14
N VAL A 68 10.29 37.70 -18.33
CA VAL A 68 9.44 36.50 -18.52
C VAL A 68 10.18 35.24 -18.05
N PHE A 69 11.47 35.10 -18.37
CA PHE A 69 12.30 33.99 -17.90
C PHE A 69 12.42 33.96 -16.37
N ILE A 70 12.63 35.11 -15.73
CA ILE A 70 12.71 35.21 -14.27
C ILE A 70 11.37 34.81 -13.63
N CYS A 71 10.25 35.32 -14.14
CA CYS A 71 8.92 34.95 -13.66
C CYS A 71 8.63 33.45 -13.82
N PHE A 72 9.03 32.87 -14.96
CA PHE A 72 8.88 31.42 -15.20
C PHE A 72 9.72 30.60 -14.23
N PHE A 73 10.95 31.02 -13.93
CA PHE A 73 11.83 30.33 -12.99
C PHE A 73 11.26 30.36 -11.55
N PHE A 74 10.73 31.50 -11.12
CA PHE A 74 10.05 31.60 -9.81
C PHE A 74 8.80 30.73 -9.74
N PHE A 75 8.02 30.67 -10.82
CA PHE A 75 6.85 29.81 -10.90
C PHE A 75 7.21 28.32 -10.82
N LEU A 76 8.22 27.89 -11.57
CA LEU A 76 8.71 26.51 -11.56
C LEU A 76 9.27 26.12 -10.18
N ALA A 77 10.06 27.01 -9.56
CA ALA A 77 10.60 26.80 -8.21
C ALA A 77 9.48 26.67 -7.16
N ASN A 78 8.40 27.45 -7.28
CA ASN A 78 7.24 27.33 -6.41
C ASN A 78 6.50 26.00 -6.63
N ILE A 79 6.29 25.57 -7.87
CA ILE A 79 5.70 24.25 -8.16
C ILE A 79 6.56 23.13 -7.55
N CYS A 80 7.87 23.16 -7.74
CA CYS A 80 8.77 22.16 -7.16
C CYS A 80 8.69 22.13 -5.63
N LYS A 81 8.61 23.29 -4.96
CA LYS A 81 8.39 23.37 -3.51
C LYS A 81 7.06 22.74 -3.09
N TYR A 82 5.97 23.04 -3.80
CA TYR A 82 4.66 22.45 -3.51
C TYR A 82 4.64 20.95 -3.73
N MET A 83 5.24 20.46 -4.81
CA MET A 83 5.38 19.02 -5.07
C MET A 83 6.18 18.33 -3.96
N TYR A 84 7.31 18.90 -3.55
CA TYR A 84 8.12 18.35 -2.46
C TYR A 84 7.34 18.29 -1.13
N MET A 85 6.65 19.37 -0.76
CA MET A 85 5.79 19.41 0.43
C MET A 85 4.68 18.36 0.38
N TYR A 86 4.06 18.16 -0.79
CA TYR A 86 3.02 17.14 -0.95
C TYR A 86 3.58 15.72 -0.82
N THR A 87 4.75 15.45 -1.41
CA THR A 87 5.40 14.14 -1.27
C THR A 87 5.78 13.84 0.18
N LEU A 88 6.31 14.81 0.91
CA LEU A 88 6.58 14.67 2.34
C LEU A 88 5.29 14.39 3.12
N LEU A 89 4.22 15.15 2.88
CA LEU A 89 2.93 14.94 3.54
C LEU A 89 2.36 13.55 3.25
N CYS A 90 2.48 13.07 2.02
CA CYS A 90 2.07 11.71 1.65
C CYS A 90 2.89 10.64 2.38
N ILE A 91 4.20 10.81 2.50
CA ILE A 91 5.06 9.88 3.25
C ILE A 91 4.66 9.87 4.73
N TYR A 92 4.52 11.05 5.36
CA TYR A 92 4.12 11.17 6.76
C TYR A 92 2.73 10.55 7.03
N THR A 93 1.76 10.78 6.17
CA THR A 93 0.42 10.21 6.36
C THR A 93 0.42 8.69 6.16
N HIS A 94 1.19 8.16 5.22
CA HIS A 94 1.34 6.72 5.02
C HIS A 94 2.01 6.05 6.22
N ASP A 95 3.07 6.64 6.77
CA ASP A 95 3.77 6.12 7.95
C ASP A 95 2.89 6.15 9.20
N MET A 96 2.10 7.20 9.41
CA MET A 96 1.13 7.26 10.50
C MET A 96 0.07 6.16 10.39
N ILE A 97 -0.46 5.91 9.19
CA ILE A 97 -1.42 4.82 8.95
C ILE A 97 -0.76 3.45 9.20
N ALA A 98 0.50 3.28 8.79
CA ALA A 98 1.25 2.05 9.02
C ALA A 98 1.49 1.79 10.51
N LEU A 99 1.85 2.82 11.27
CA LEU A 99 2.03 2.75 12.73
C LEU A 99 0.72 2.38 13.43
N GLN A 100 -0.39 3.02 13.06
CA GLN A 100 -1.71 2.70 13.64
C GLN A 100 -2.10 1.24 13.39
N LYS A 101 -1.82 0.71 12.19
CA LYS A 101 -2.04 -0.71 11.87
C LYS A 101 -1.17 -1.63 12.71
N TYR A 102 0.09 -1.25 12.92
CA TYR A 102 1.03 -2.04 13.73
C TYR A 102 0.63 -2.08 15.20
N GLU A 103 0.18 -0.96 15.77
CA GLU A 103 -0.35 -0.91 17.14
C GLU A 103 -1.57 -1.82 17.30
N LYS A 104 -2.54 -1.71 16.39
CA LYS A 104 -3.71 -2.59 16.38
C LYS A 104 -3.33 -4.07 16.29
N PHE A 105 -2.38 -4.41 15.42
CA PHE A 105 -1.88 -5.79 15.30
C PHE A 105 -1.27 -6.29 16.62
N ASN A 106 -0.54 -5.44 17.34
CA ASN A 106 0.01 -5.79 18.65
C ASN A 106 -1.06 -5.98 19.72
N GLU A 107 -2.10 -5.13 19.73
CA GLU A 107 -3.25 -5.29 20.63
C GLU A 107 -3.98 -6.61 20.36
N ASP A 108 -4.30 -6.90 19.10
CA ASP A 108 -4.95 -8.15 18.69
C ASP A 108 -4.11 -9.38 19.11
N ARG A 109 -2.79 -9.30 18.94
CA ARG A 109 -1.86 -10.35 19.40
C ARG A 109 -1.93 -10.56 20.92
N GLN A 110 -1.96 -9.49 21.70
CA GLN A 110 -2.08 -9.60 23.17
C GLN A 110 -3.42 -10.20 23.59
N ILE A 111 -4.52 -9.78 22.97
CA ILE A 111 -5.87 -10.32 23.21
C ILE A 111 -5.90 -11.82 22.90
N LEU A 112 -5.33 -12.24 21.78
CA LEU A 112 -5.24 -13.65 21.41
C LEU A 112 -4.45 -14.45 22.45
N GLN A 113 -3.31 -13.95 22.92
CA GLN A 113 -2.51 -14.62 23.96
C GLN A 113 -3.27 -14.76 25.29
N LEU A 114 -4.02 -13.73 25.68
CA LEU A 114 -4.86 -13.77 26.89
C LEU A 114 -6.00 -14.79 26.75
N ASN A 115 -6.67 -14.80 25.59
CA ASN A 115 -7.75 -15.74 25.31
C ASN A 115 -7.24 -17.18 25.28
N ASP A 116 -6.09 -17.42 24.66
CA ASP A 116 -5.44 -18.73 24.62
C ASP A 116 -5.10 -19.25 26.03
N ARG A 117 -4.58 -18.38 26.91
CA ARG A 117 -4.39 -18.72 28.34
C ARG A 117 -5.71 -19.05 29.04
N ARG A 118 -6.77 -18.25 28.81
CA ARG A 118 -8.11 -18.49 29.40
C ARG A 118 -8.72 -19.80 28.93
N LEU A 119 -8.56 -20.14 27.65
CA LEU A 119 -9.02 -21.40 27.07
C LEU A 119 -8.31 -22.59 27.72
N ARG A 120 -6.97 -22.56 27.85
CA ARG A 120 -6.22 -23.60 28.56
C ARG A 120 -6.68 -23.79 30.01
N LEU A 121 -6.88 -22.69 30.75
CA LEU A 121 -7.37 -22.76 32.12
C LEU A 121 -8.77 -23.38 32.18
N ARG A 122 -9.65 -23.05 31.23
CA ARG A 122 -10.99 -23.63 31.15
C ARG A 122 -10.94 -25.12 30.79
N GLN A 123 -10.10 -25.52 29.84
CA GLN A 123 -9.88 -26.93 29.50
C GLN A 123 -9.42 -27.73 30.72
N HIS A 124 -8.44 -27.21 31.46
CA HIS A 124 -7.97 -27.84 32.69
C HIS A 124 -9.09 -27.99 33.73
N LYS A 125 -9.87 -26.92 33.96
CA LYS A 125 -11.03 -26.97 34.87
C LYS A 125 -12.08 -28.00 34.44
N MET A 126 -12.40 -28.06 33.14
CA MET A 126 -13.35 -29.04 32.62
C MET A 126 -12.85 -30.47 32.81
N CYS A 127 -11.56 -30.74 32.52
CA CYS A 127 -10.96 -32.05 32.77
C CYS A 127 -10.98 -32.42 34.26
N SER A 128 -10.66 -31.46 35.14
CA SER A 128 -10.74 -31.67 36.59
C SER A 128 -12.17 -31.99 37.05
N GLN A 129 -13.19 -31.37 36.46
CA GLN A 129 -14.59 -31.65 36.78
C GLN A 129 -15.02 -33.05 36.36
N LEU A 130 -14.45 -33.61 35.28
CA LEU A 130 -14.78 -34.96 34.83
C LEU A 130 -14.45 -36.03 35.88
N ILE A 131 -13.41 -35.84 36.69
CA ILE A 131 -13.05 -36.75 37.78
C ILE A 131 -14.19 -36.85 38.81
N HIS A 132 -14.90 -35.75 39.07
CA HIS A 132 -16.04 -35.73 39.99
C HIS A 132 -17.32 -36.30 39.37
N ILE A 133 -17.51 -36.13 38.06
CA ILE A 133 -18.70 -36.63 37.34
C ILE A 133 -18.58 -38.15 37.09
N PHE A 134 -17.37 -38.62 36.84
CA PHE A 134 -17.05 -40.03 36.58
C PHE A 134 -16.00 -40.51 37.58
N PRO A 135 -16.34 -40.67 38.87
CA PRO A 135 -15.43 -41.21 39.85
C PRO A 135 -15.05 -42.64 39.46
N ILE A 136 -13.74 -42.88 39.33
CA ILE A 136 -13.15 -44.18 39.09
C ILE A 136 -12.59 -44.69 40.41
N GLY A 137 -13.16 -45.78 40.92
CA GLY A 137 -12.68 -46.47 42.11
C GLY A 137 -11.85 -47.70 41.74
N MET A 138 -10.88 -48.04 42.59
CA MET A 138 -10.15 -49.30 42.51
C MET A 138 -10.46 -50.11 43.76
N LYS A 139 -10.88 -51.36 43.58
CA LYS A 139 -11.01 -52.31 44.69
C LYS A 139 -9.74 -53.16 44.73
N HIS A 140 -9.01 -53.03 45.83
CA HIS A 140 -7.88 -53.89 46.15
C HIS A 140 -8.38 -55.07 46.97
N GLU A 141 -8.02 -56.28 46.55
CA GLU A 141 -8.11 -57.45 47.42
C GLU A 141 -6.71 -57.80 47.90
N GLU A 142 -6.58 -57.94 49.21
CA GLU A 142 -5.33 -58.35 49.84
C GLU A 142 -5.26 -59.87 49.84
N ASN A 143 -4.59 -60.44 48.84
CA ASN A 143 -4.28 -61.86 48.79
C ASN A 143 -2.78 -62.06 49.07
N ASN A 144 -2.46 -62.69 50.20
CA ASN A 144 -1.11 -63.11 50.59
C ASN A 144 -0.03 -62.00 50.44
N GLY A 145 -0.28 -60.80 50.97
CA GLY A 145 0.70 -59.69 50.97
C GLY A 145 1.00 -59.07 49.60
N THR A 146 0.30 -59.49 48.54
CA THR A 146 0.44 -58.91 47.20
C THR A 146 -0.81 -58.09 46.87
N PHE A 147 -0.69 -56.76 46.82
CA PHE A 147 -1.78 -55.88 46.40
C PHE A 147 -2.06 -56.07 44.91
N ARG A 148 -3.09 -56.84 44.56
CA ARG A 148 -3.60 -56.90 43.19
C ARG A 148 -4.91 -56.14 43.09
N VAL A 149 -5.04 -55.31 42.04
CA VAL A 149 -6.30 -54.64 41.71
C VAL A 149 -7.26 -55.71 41.19
N HIS A 150 -8.34 -55.97 41.93
CA HIS A 150 -9.26 -57.07 41.62
C HIS A 150 -10.39 -56.63 40.66
N SER A 151 -10.85 -55.38 40.83
CA SER A 151 -11.87 -54.79 39.98
C SER A 151 -11.79 -53.26 39.99
N TYR A 152 -12.23 -52.68 38.88
CA TYR A 152 -12.42 -51.24 38.74
C TYR A 152 -13.89 -50.90 38.87
N THR A 153 -14.21 -49.73 39.40
CA THR A 153 -15.59 -49.23 39.44
C THR A 153 -15.69 -47.85 38.80
N ILE A 154 -16.79 -47.58 38.11
CA ILE A 154 -17.11 -46.26 37.58
C ILE A 154 -18.53 -45.88 37.97
N ARG A 155 -18.72 -44.73 38.63
CA ARG A 155 -20.05 -44.29 39.16
C ARG A 155 -20.78 -45.40 39.93
N SER A 156 -20.04 -46.13 40.77
CA SER A 156 -20.53 -47.27 41.57
C SER A 156 -20.95 -48.52 40.78
N ARG A 157 -20.57 -48.64 39.50
CA ARG A 157 -20.74 -49.84 38.67
C ARG A 157 -19.42 -50.59 38.54
N GLU A 158 -19.44 -51.91 38.64
CA GLU A 158 -18.24 -52.73 38.52
C GLU A 158 -17.88 -52.97 37.05
N LEU A 159 -16.59 -52.89 36.77
CA LEU A 159 -16.01 -53.15 35.47
C LEU A 159 -15.25 -54.47 35.51
N PRO A 160 -15.34 -55.28 34.44
CA PRO A 160 -14.60 -56.52 34.35
C PRO A 160 -13.10 -56.23 34.29
N GLY A 161 -12.34 -56.81 35.22
CA GLY A 161 -10.88 -56.66 35.28
C GLY A 161 -10.12 -57.62 34.35
N SER A 162 -10.77 -58.65 33.83
CA SER A 162 -10.19 -59.66 32.95
C SER A 162 -11.21 -60.15 31.90
N VAL A 163 -10.71 -60.69 30.79
CA VAL A 163 -11.54 -61.24 29.70
C VAL A 163 -12.35 -62.46 30.17
N ASP A 164 -11.78 -63.29 31.05
CA ASP A 164 -12.47 -64.45 31.60
C ASP A 164 -13.74 -64.04 32.36
N LYS A 165 -13.65 -62.96 33.16
CA LYS A 165 -14.81 -62.38 33.87
C LYS A 165 -15.84 -61.79 32.91
N VAL A 166 -15.42 -61.25 31.75
CA VAL A 166 -16.37 -60.77 30.73
C VAL A 166 -17.20 -61.96 30.23
N MET A 167 -16.55 -63.07 29.89
CA MET A 167 -17.23 -64.26 29.36
C MET A 167 -18.20 -64.88 30.37
N GLU A 168 -17.87 -64.86 31.67
CA GLU A 168 -18.77 -65.31 32.73
C GLU A 168 -20.00 -64.41 32.92
N LEU A 169 -19.90 -63.13 32.56
CA LEU A 169 -20.96 -62.15 32.78
C LEU A 169 -21.96 -62.08 31.61
N ILE A 170 -21.57 -62.52 30.41
CA ILE A 170 -22.42 -62.51 29.21
C ILE A 170 -23.65 -63.41 29.42
N GLY A 171 -24.84 -62.89 29.14
CA GLY A 171 -26.12 -63.58 29.31
C GLY A 171 -26.67 -63.55 30.73
N THR A 172 -25.98 -62.89 31.68
CA THR A 172 -26.46 -62.72 33.05
C THR A 172 -27.04 -61.32 33.28
N ASN A 173 -27.83 -61.12 34.34
CA ASN A 173 -28.34 -59.81 34.72
C ASN A 173 -27.24 -58.77 35.00
N LYS A 174 -25.99 -59.22 35.23
CA LYS A 174 -24.84 -58.35 35.46
C LYS A 174 -24.23 -57.80 34.15
N GLU A 175 -24.60 -58.36 33.00
CA GLU A 175 -24.19 -57.86 31.69
C GLU A 175 -24.68 -56.43 31.46
N GLU A 176 -25.92 -56.13 31.84
CA GLU A 176 -26.50 -54.79 31.69
C GLU A 176 -25.76 -53.76 32.55
N GLU A 177 -25.41 -54.12 33.79
CA GLU A 177 -24.64 -53.24 34.69
C GLU A 177 -23.22 -52.98 34.16
N MET A 178 -22.57 -54.02 33.62
CA MET A 178 -21.28 -53.92 32.95
C MET A 178 -21.37 -52.98 31.74
N ASN A 179 -22.38 -53.17 30.88
CA ASN A 179 -22.60 -52.37 29.68
C ASN A 179 -22.85 -50.89 30.03
N ILE A 180 -23.61 -50.60 31.10
CA ILE A 180 -23.79 -49.24 31.62
C ILE A 180 -22.44 -48.64 32.06
N GLY A 181 -21.62 -49.42 32.78
CA GLY A 181 -20.28 -49.02 33.20
C GLY A 181 -19.37 -48.67 32.01
N LEU A 182 -19.34 -49.53 30.99
CA LEU A 182 -18.59 -49.30 29.75
C LEU A 182 -19.12 -48.07 28.99
N GLY A 183 -20.43 -47.85 29.00
CA GLY A 183 -21.05 -46.65 28.46
C GLY A 183 -20.55 -45.37 29.13
N HIS A 184 -20.38 -45.37 30.46
CA HIS A 184 -19.79 -44.24 31.18
C HIS A 184 -18.33 -43.99 30.79
N ILE A 185 -17.54 -45.04 30.54
CA ILE A 185 -16.16 -44.90 30.05
C ILE A 185 -16.15 -44.30 28.65
N ALA A 186 -16.99 -44.82 27.74
CA ALA A 186 -17.11 -44.30 26.38
C ALA A 186 -17.46 -42.79 26.38
N HIS A 187 -18.40 -42.39 27.25
CA HIS A 187 -18.75 -40.98 27.44
C HIS A 187 -17.58 -40.15 27.96
N LEU A 188 -16.88 -40.64 28.99
CA LEU A 188 -15.71 -39.97 29.56
C LEU A 188 -14.60 -39.78 28.51
N CYS A 189 -14.27 -40.83 27.76
CA CYS A 189 -13.28 -40.78 26.68
C CYS A 189 -13.67 -39.77 25.60
N MET A 190 -14.94 -39.76 25.17
CA MET A 190 -15.44 -38.79 24.20
C MET A 190 -15.32 -37.34 24.72
N LEU A 191 -15.67 -37.09 25.98
CA LEU A 191 -15.54 -35.75 26.60
C LEU A 191 -14.08 -35.32 26.72
N LEU A 192 -13.18 -36.21 27.14
CA LEU A 192 -11.74 -35.93 27.21
C LEU A 192 -11.17 -35.58 25.83
N CYS A 193 -11.49 -36.35 24.80
CA CYS A 193 -11.03 -36.08 23.45
C CYS A 193 -11.55 -34.75 22.93
N ARG A 194 -12.83 -34.41 23.22
CA ARG A 194 -13.42 -33.13 22.85
C ARG A 194 -12.79 -31.94 23.60
N TYR A 195 -12.44 -32.08 24.86
CA TYR A 195 -11.83 -31.00 25.65
C TYR A 195 -10.35 -30.79 25.37
N LEU A 196 -9.63 -31.87 25.07
CA LEU A 196 -8.21 -31.85 24.75
C LEU A 196 -7.93 -31.67 23.25
N TYR A 197 -8.97 -31.67 22.41
CA TYR A 197 -8.87 -31.60 20.95
C TYR A 197 -7.98 -32.71 20.37
N ILE A 198 -8.03 -33.90 20.96
CA ILE A 198 -7.26 -35.06 20.51
C ILE A 198 -8.11 -35.85 19.51
N PRO A 199 -7.65 -36.02 18.25
CA PRO A 199 -8.35 -36.88 17.30
C PRO A 199 -8.20 -38.34 17.72
N LEU A 200 -9.31 -39.07 17.79
CA LEU A 200 -9.31 -40.50 18.03
C LEU A 200 -9.06 -41.26 16.73
N ARG A 201 -8.20 -42.28 16.76
CA ARG A 201 -7.99 -43.22 15.64
C ARG A 201 -9.28 -43.99 15.33
N HIS A 202 -10.02 -44.35 16.37
CA HIS A 202 -11.29 -45.06 16.29
C HIS A 202 -12.38 -44.18 16.90
N PRO A 203 -13.36 -43.70 16.11
CA PRO A 203 -14.47 -42.92 16.63
C PRO A 203 -15.26 -43.72 17.68
N ILE A 204 -15.60 -43.05 18.78
CA ILE A 204 -16.46 -43.61 19.83
C ILE A 204 -17.86 -43.05 19.62
N GLU A 205 -18.86 -43.92 19.44
CA GLU A 205 -20.26 -43.52 19.39
C GLU A 205 -20.92 -43.80 20.73
N TYR A 206 -21.18 -42.74 21.50
CA TYR A 206 -21.82 -42.85 22.80
C TYR A 206 -23.33 -43.04 22.65
N ARG A 207 -23.84 -44.20 23.07
CA ARG A 207 -25.27 -44.56 23.10
C ARG A 207 -25.68 -45.16 24.46
N GLY A 208 -25.16 -44.60 25.55
CA GLY A 208 -25.41 -45.13 26.89
C GLY A 208 -24.79 -46.52 27.06
N SER A 209 -25.56 -47.50 27.53
CA SER A 209 -25.09 -48.88 27.71
C SER A 209 -24.75 -49.60 26.39
N ARG A 210 -25.20 -49.09 25.25
CA ARG A 210 -24.96 -49.66 23.91
C ARG A 210 -23.89 -48.88 23.13
N SER A 211 -22.97 -48.24 23.84
CA SER A 211 -21.87 -47.49 23.21
C SER A 211 -20.92 -48.45 22.50
N TYR A 212 -20.41 -48.06 21.34
CA TYR A 212 -19.46 -48.88 20.57
C TYR A 212 -18.36 -48.02 19.95
N ILE A 213 -17.28 -48.69 19.58
CA ILE A 213 -16.14 -48.11 18.88
C ILE A 213 -16.26 -48.52 17.41
N ILE A 214 -16.12 -47.55 16.51
CA ILE A 214 -16.12 -47.81 15.07
C ILE A 214 -14.68 -48.15 14.69
N ASP A 215 -14.47 -49.39 14.24
CA ASP A 215 -13.20 -49.74 13.61
C ASP A 215 -13.18 -49.19 12.18
N CYS A 216 -12.12 -48.45 11.85
CA CYS A 216 -11.93 -47.86 10.53
C CYS A 216 -10.94 -48.68 9.67
N PHE A 217 -10.46 -49.83 10.17
CA PHE A 217 -9.75 -50.78 9.34
C PHE A 217 -10.72 -51.45 8.37
N ILE A 218 -10.67 -51.02 7.11
CA ILE A 218 -11.10 -51.83 5.99
C ILE A 218 -10.11 -53.00 5.95
N GLU A 219 -10.57 -54.21 6.23
CA GLU A 219 -9.86 -55.41 5.83
C GLU A 219 -9.60 -55.28 4.32
N ALA A 220 -8.35 -55.04 3.93
CA ALA A 220 -7.94 -55.31 2.57
C ALA A 220 -8.04 -56.83 2.44
N GLU A 221 -9.16 -57.28 1.85
CA GLU A 221 -9.35 -58.67 1.41
C GLU A 221 -8.06 -59.13 0.71
N THR A 222 -7.43 -60.17 1.26
CA THR A 222 -6.36 -60.93 0.62
C THR A 222 -6.79 -62.38 0.51
#